data_AF-A0A9X4JLY9-F1
#
_entry.id   AF-A0A9X4JLY9-F1
#
_cell.length_a   1.000
_cell.length_b   1.000
_cell.length_c   1.000
_cell.angle_alpha   90.00
_cell.angle_beta   90.00
_cell.angle_gamma   90.00
#
_symmetry.space_group_name_H-M   'P 1'
#
loop_
_entity.id
_entity.type
_entity.pdbx_description
1 polymer ?
#
loop_
_entity_poly.entity_id
_entity_poly.type
_entity_poly.pdbx_seq_one_letter_code
_entity_poly.pdbx_strand_id
1 'polypeptide(L)'
;MKNFLIENFDNIKFLFITAIIFSFFVLVFVSYVINKDSYEKIVKLYEGKFDHLPLTARMARGASLIGTPAAYHAKIGFIMGSLIFPYNRVTNHDMSMEGYKFIRNLPSGLITGFRVEAAVWFVLIMLISGLICIENIV
;
A
#
# COMPACT_ATOMS: atom_id res chain seq x y z
N MET A 1 32.31 8.96 -8.20
CA MET A 1 31.18 8.05 -7.88
C MET A 1 30.97 6.95 -8.90
N LYS A 2 31.04 7.20 -10.21
CA LYS A 2 30.85 6.15 -11.24
C LYS A 2 31.78 4.94 -11.06
N ASN A 3 33.08 5.15 -10.88
CA ASN A 3 34.04 4.04 -10.69
C ASN A 3 33.71 3.19 -9.46
N PHE A 4 33.32 3.81 -8.34
CA PHE A 4 32.88 3.09 -7.15
C PHE A 4 31.65 2.20 -7.42
N LEU A 5 30.65 2.71 -8.16
CA LEU A 5 29.46 1.93 -8.52
C LEU A 5 29.81 0.74 -9.42
N ILE A 6 30.70 0.92 -10.39
CA ILE A 6 31.16 -0.15 -11.29
C ILE A 6 31.94 -1.21 -10.49
N GLU A 7 32.90 -0.79 -9.68
CA GLU A 7 33.77 -1.69 -8.89
C GLU A 7 32.99 -2.51 -7.85
N ASN A 8 31.86 -1.99 -7.36
CA ASN A 8 31.05 -2.63 -6.31
C ASN A 8 29.66 -3.07 -6.79
N PHE A 9 29.44 -3.11 -8.11
CA PHE A 9 28.11 -3.28 -8.69
C PHE A 9 27.39 -4.53 -8.17
N ASP A 10 28.07 -5.68 -8.17
CA ASP A 10 27.48 -6.95 -7.75
C ASP A 10 27.04 -6.94 -6.28
N ASN A 11 27.86 -6.37 -5.39
CA ASN A 11 27.55 -6.24 -3.97
C ASN A 11 26.36 -5.29 -3.74
N ILE A 12 26.34 -4.16 -4.45
CA ILE A 12 25.26 -3.19 -4.36
C ILE A 12 23.95 -3.82 -4.88
N LYS A 13 24.00 -4.45 -6.05
CA LYS A 13 22.85 -5.16 -6.64
C LYS A 13 22.32 -6.25 -5.71
N PHE A 14 23.20 -7.04 -5.10
CA PHE A 14 22.82 -8.05 -4.11
C PHE A 14 22.10 -7.44 -2.90
N LEU A 15 22.61 -6.33 -2.36
CA LEU A 15 21.97 -5.63 -1.24
C LEU A 15 20.58 -5.10 -1.61
N PHE A 16 20.44 -4.48 -2.79
CA PHE A 16 19.15 -4.01 -3.30
C PHE A 16 18.14 -5.15 -3.45
N ILE A 17 18.54 -6.25 -4.10
CA ILE A 17 17.67 -7.43 -4.28
C ILE A 17 17.23 -7.99 -2.93
N THR A 18 18.18 -8.13 -1.98
CA THR A 18 17.88 -8.63 -0.64
C THR A 18 16.89 -7.72 0.09
N ALA A 19 17.08 -6.40 0.02
CA ALA A 19 16.18 -5.43 0.63
C ALA A 19 14.78 -5.43 -0.02
N ILE A 20 14.70 -5.58 -1.34
CA ILE A 20 13.42 -5.68 -2.07
C ILE A 20 12.66 -6.93 -1.63
N ILE A 21 13.33 -8.09 -1.60
CA ILE A 21 12.72 -9.37 -1.17
C ILE A 21 12.21 -9.25 0.27
N PHE A 22 13.04 -8.74 1.18
CA PHE A 22 12.66 -8.54 2.58
C PHE A 22 11.46 -7.59 2.70
N SER A 23 11.45 -6.48 1.97
CA SER A 23 10.32 -5.54 1.95
C SER A 23 9.04 -6.19 1.43
N PHE A 24 9.14 -7.07 0.42
CA PHE A 24 8.01 -7.84 -0.08
C PHE A 24 7.46 -8.81 0.97
N PHE A 25 8.32 -9.47 1.76
CA PHE A 25 7.87 -10.31 2.86
C PHE A 25 7.14 -9.53 3.94
N VAL A 26 7.69 -8.38 4.34
CA VAL A 26 7.02 -7.47 5.30
C VAL A 26 5.68 -7.02 4.75
N LEU A 27 5.62 -6.65 3.47
CA LEU A 27 4.39 -6.24 2.81
C LEU A 27 3.32 -7.34 2.88
N VAL A 28 3.65 -8.56 2.46
CA VAL A 28 2.74 -9.70 2.49
C VAL A 28 2.26 -9.99 3.92
N PHE A 29 3.16 -9.95 4.90
CA PHE A 29 2.81 -10.16 6.31
C PHE A 29 1.82 -9.11 6.80
N VAL A 30 2.10 -7.82 6.58
CA VAL A 30 1.21 -6.73 6.99
C VAL A 30 -0.15 -6.83 6.29
N SER A 31 -0.17 -7.05 4.97
CA SER A 31 -1.41 -7.15 4.20
C SER A 31 -2.27 -8.35 4.59
N TYR A 32 -1.66 -9.53 4.74
CA TYR A 32 -2.38 -10.78 4.92
C TYR A 32 -2.75 -11.07 6.38
N VAL A 33 -1.87 -10.73 7.32
CA VAL A 33 -2.07 -11.04 8.75
C VAL A 33 -2.75 -9.88 9.48
N ILE A 34 -2.32 -8.65 9.25
CA ILE A 34 -2.78 -7.48 10.01
C ILE A 34 -3.97 -6.79 9.31
N ASN A 35 -3.80 -6.47 8.03
CA ASN A 35 -4.78 -5.67 7.30
C ASN A 35 -6.01 -6.46 6.88
N LYS A 36 -5.93 -7.80 6.77
CA LYS A 36 -7.10 -8.64 6.48
C LYS A 36 -8.20 -8.47 7.52
N ASP A 37 -7.88 -8.68 8.80
CA ASP A 37 -8.85 -8.57 9.90
C ASP A 37 -9.31 -7.13 10.10
N SER A 38 -8.39 -6.18 9.96
CA SER A 38 -8.70 -4.76 10.06
C SER A 38 -9.63 -4.30 8.94
N TYR A 39 -9.39 -4.75 7.71
CA TYR A 39 -10.24 -4.46 6.55
C TYR A 39 -11.67 -4.93 6.79
N GLU A 40 -11.87 -6.17 7.24
CA GLU A 40 -13.22 -6.70 7.48
C GLU A 40 -13.99 -5.88 8.52
N LYS A 41 -13.32 -5.48 9.60
CA LYS A 41 -13.92 -4.61 10.63
C LYS A 41 -14.25 -3.22 10.08
N ILE A 42 -13.35 -2.62 9.32
CA ILE A 42 -13.56 -1.30 8.70
C ILE A 42 -14.73 -1.35 7.72
N VAL A 43 -14.81 -2.40 6.89
CA VAL A 43 -15.91 -2.57 5.93
C VAL A 43 -17.25 -2.66 6.65
N LYS A 44 -17.35 -3.48 7.71
CA LYS A 44 -18.59 -3.58 8.51
C LYS A 44 -18.99 -2.24 9.12
N LEU A 45 -18.04 -1.50 9.69
CA LEU A 45 -18.31 -0.18 10.29
C LEU A 45 -18.70 0.87 9.22
N TYR A 46 -18.07 0.81 8.04
CA TYR A 46 -18.34 1.73 6.94
C TYR A 46 -19.69 1.46 6.30
N GLU A 47 -19.98 0.22 5.92
CA GLU A 47 -21.28 -0.19 5.36
C GLU A 47 -22.41 0.05 6.37
N GLY A 48 -22.17 -0.15 7.67
CA GLY A 48 -23.16 0.18 8.70
C GLY A 48 -23.48 1.67 8.84
N LYS A 49 -22.64 2.56 8.31
CA LYS A 49 -22.83 4.02 8.37
C LYS A 49 -23.27 4.63 7.02
N PHE A 50 -22.80 4.07 5.91
CA PHE A 50 -22.96 4.64 4.57
C PHE A 50 -23.62 3.67 3.57
N ASP A 51 -24.19 2.57 4.04
CA ASP A 51 -24.87 1.47 3.31
C ASP A 51 -23.98 0.64 2.38
N HIS A 52 -23.01 1.26 1.72
CA HIS A 52 -22.13 0.57 0.77
C HIS A 52 -20.70 1.14 0.78
N LEU A 53 -19.75 0.30 0.36
CA LEU A 53 -18.40 0.74 0.05
C LEU A 53 -18.36 1.63 -1.21
N PRO A 54 -17.31 2.45 -1.39
CA PRO A 54 -16.99 3.06 -2.68
C PRO A 54 -16.93 2.00 -3.79
N LEU A 55 -17.35 2.38 -5.01
CA LEU A 55 -17.62 1.43 -6.09
C LEU A 55 -16.41 0.55 -6.42
N THR A 56 -15.24 1.15 -6.56
CA THR A 56 -13.98 0.45 -6.84
C THR A 56 -13.62 -0.58 -5.77
N ALA A 57 -13.76 -0.21 -4.50
CA ALA A 57 -13.51 -1.10 -3.37
C ALA A 57 -14.52 -2.25 -3.31
N ARG A 58 -15.79 -1.97 -3.64
CA ARG A 58 -16.86 -2.97 -3.69
C ARG A 58 -16.63 -4.01 -4.79
N MET A 59 -16.24 -3.58 -5.99
CA MET A 59 -15.91 -4.48 -7.10
C MET A 59 -14.71 -5.37 -6.79
N ALA A 60 -13.76 -4.87 -6.00
CA ALA A 60 -12.54 -5.58 -5.67
C ALA A 60 -12.59 -6.34 -4.32
N ARG A 61 -13.76 -6.54 -3.70
CA ARG A 61 -13.89 -7.12 -2.34
C ARG A 61 -13.16 -8.46 -2.17
N GLY A 62 -13.20 -9.32 -3.19
CA GLY A 62 -12.54 -10.63 -3.21
C GLY A 62 -11.04 -10.60 -3.49
N ALA A 63 -10.47 -9.44 -3.80
CA ALA A 63 -9.06 -9.33 -4.19
C ALA A 63 -8.11 -9.60 -3.02
N SER A 64 -6.95 -10.17 -3.35
CA SER A 64 -5.83 -10.40 -2.45
C SER A 64 -4.53 -9.85 -3.03
N LEU A 65 -3.61 -9.43 -2.16
CA LEU A 65 -2.31 -8.91 -2.59
C LEU A 65 -1.52 -9.92 -3.43
N ILE A 66 -1.61 -11.21 -3.08
CA ILE A 66 -0.85 -12.28 -3.77
C ILE A 66 -1.51 -12.67 -5.10
N GLY A 67 -2.81 -12.94 -5.09
CA GLY A 67 -3.50 -13.46 -6.27
C GLY A 67 -3.88 -12.39 -7.29
N THR A 68 -4.20 -11.18 -6.83
CA THR A 68 -4.70 -10.09 -7.69
C THR A 68 -4.20 -8.72 -7.17
N PRO A 69 -2.90 -8.42 -7.28
CA PRO A 69 -2.28 -7.27 -6.61
C PRO A 69 -2.93 -5.93 -6.99
N ALA A 70 -3.15 -5.70 -8.29
CA ALA A 70 -3.77 -4.48 -8.79
C ALA A 70 -5.20 -4.29 -8.25
N ALA A 71 -6.00 -5.36 -8.24
CA ALA A 71 -7.35 -5.32 -7.67
C ALA A 71 -7.32 -5.13 -6.15
N TYR A 72 -6.31 -5.68 -5.45
CA TYR A 72 -6.15 -5.46 -4.01
C TYR A 72 -5.90 -3.99 -3.69
N HIS A 73 -5.13 -3.26 -4.49
CA HIS A 73 -5.01 -1.80 -4.33
C HIS A 73 -6.35 -1.08 -4.51
N ALA A 74 -7.19 -1.50 -5.46
CA ALA A 74 -8.54 -0.95 -5.59
C ALA A 74 -9.42 -1.27 -4.37
N LYS A 75 -9.30 -2.48 -3.81
CA LYS A 75 -10.01 -2.95 -2.61
C LYS A 75 -9.75 -2.07 -1.39
N ILE A 76 -8.48 -1.75 -1.12
CA ILE A 76 -8.07 -0.97 0.05
C ILE A 76 -7.90 0.53 -0.23
N GLY A 77 -8.06 0.95 -1.49
CA GLY A 77 -7.76 2.31 -1.95
C GLY A 77 -8.55 3.39 -1.22
N PHE A 78 -9.81 3.14 -0.87
CA PHE A 78 -10.60 4.10 -0.09
C PHE A 78 -10.09 4.28 1.35
N ILE A 79 -9.43 3.27 1.91
CA ILE A 79 -8.80 3.34 3.23
C ILE A 79 -7.46 4.07 3.11
N MET A 80 -6.56 3.53 2.29
CA MET A 80 -5.21 4.08 2.12
C MET A 80 -5.24 5.52 1.59
N GLY A 81 -6.05 5.80 0.57
CA GLY A 81 -6.19 7.13 0.00
C GLY A 81 -6.62 8.16 1.05
N SER A 82 -7.57 7.79 1.91
CA SER A 82 -8.03 8.65 3.01
C SER A 82 -6.98 8.86 4.12
N LEU A 83 -6.09 7.90 4.32
CA LEU A 83 -5.06 7.98 5.35
C LEU A 83 -3.81 8.74 4.89
N ILE A 84 -3.43 8.61 3.62
CA ILE A 84 -2.18 9.15 3.05
C ILE A 84 -2.39 10.55 2.49
N PHE A 85 -3.47 10.74 1.73
CA PHE A 85 -3.67 11.97 0.96
C PHE A 85 -4.74 12.86 1.59
N PRO A 86 -4.63 14.20 1.43
CA PRO A 86 -5.76 15.09 1.62
C PRO A 86 -6.92 14.69 0.71
N TYR A 87 -8.15 14.94 1.16
CA TYR A 87 -9.35 14.65 0.37
C TYR A 87 -9.27 15.27 -1.02
N ASN A 88 -9.40 14.43 -2.05
CA ASN A 88 -9.42 14.87 -3.45
C ASN A 88 -10.24 13.89 -4.30
N ARG A 89 -10.80 14.37 -5.42
CA ARG A 89 -11.66 13.56 -6.29
C ARG A 89 -10.92 12.50 -7.11
N VAL A 90 -9.60 12.49 -7.11
CA VAL A 90 -8.82 11.47 -7.84
C VAL A 90 -8.70 10.22 -6.97
N THR A 91 -8.22 10.35 -5.73
CA THR A 91 -8.06 9.22 -4.81
C THR A 91 -9.33 8.86 -4.05
N ASN A 92 -10.28 9.80 -3.91
CA ASN A 92 -11.55 9.62 -3.20
C ASN A 92 -12.77 9.77 -4.14
N HIS A 93 -12.62 9.38 -5.41
CA HIS A 93 -13.60 9.61 -6.49
C HIS A 93 -15.05 9.25 -6.11
N ASP A 94 -15.26 8.11 -5.43
CA ASP A 94 -16.58 7.60 -5.07
C ASP A 94 -16.86 7.65 -3.57
N MET A 95 -16.23 8.60 -2.87
CA MET A 95 -16.29 8.71 -1.42
C MET A 95 -16.65 10.14 -1.03
N SER A 96 -17.63 10.29 -0.13
CA SER A 96 -17.99 11.60 0.41
C SER A 96 -16.91 12.12 1.37
N MET A 97 -16.89 13.44 1.60
CA MET A 97 -16.04 14.05 2.63
C MET A 97 -16.30 13.45 4.02
N GLU A 98 -17.53 13.04 4.32
CA GLU A 98 -17.88 12.37 5.56
C GLU A 98 -17.29 10.96 5.64
N GLY A 99 -17.35 10.19 4.54
CA GLY A 99 -16.67 8.90 4.43
C GLY A 99 -15.16 9.04 4.67
N TYR A 100 -14.55 10.04 4.04
CA TYR A 100 -13.13 10.35 4.23
C TYR A 100 -12.79 10.65 5.69
N LYS A 101 -13.55 11.54 6.34
CA LYS A 101 -13.35 11.86 7.76
C LYS A 101 -13.59 10.65 8.65
N PHE A 102 -14.58 9.82 8.32
CA PHE A 102 -14.87 8.59 9.06
C PHE A 102 -13.66 7.66 9.09
N ILE A 103 -13.02 7.38 7.95
CA ILE A 103 -11.83 6.52 7.89
C ILE A 103 -10.70 7.07 8.75
N ARG A 104 -10.45 8.38 8.71
CA ARG A 104 -9.36 9.01 9.47
C ARG A 104 -9.59 9.01 10.98
N ASN A 105 -10.84 8.96 11.40
CA ASN A 105 -11.24 8.95 12.81
C ASN A 105 -11.42 7.54 13.39
N LEU A 106 -11.14 6.49 12.60
CA LEU A 106 -11.15 5.11 13.11
C LEU A 106 -10.06 4.90 14.17
N PRO A 107 -10.26 3.96 15.11
CA PRO A 107 -9.24 3.58 16.08
C PRO A 107 -7.92 3.22 15.41
N SER A 108 -6.80 3.70 15.98
CA SER A 108 -5.45 3.50 15.45
C SER A 108 -5.14 2.02 15.20
N GLY A 109 -5.61 1.12 16.07
CA GLY A 109 -5.44 -0.32 15.93
C GLY A 109 -5.99 -0.90 14.62
N LEU A 110 -6.99 -0.26 13.99
CA LEU A 110 -7.55 -0.70 12.71
C LEU A 110 -6.82 -0.10 11.49
N ILE A 111 -6.22 1.08 11.63
CA ILE A 111 -5.68 1.84 10.50
C ILE A 111 -4.15 1.82 10.40
N THR A 112 -3.45 1.43 11.47
CA THR A 112 -1.98 1.48 11.52
C THR A 112 -1.33 0.54 10.51
N GLY A 113 -1.86 -0.68 10.37
CA GLY A 113 -1.33 -1.63 9.38
C GLY A 113 -1.41 -1.12 7.94
N PHE A 114 -2.45 -0.37 7.58
CA PHE A 114 -2.55 0.25 6.25
C PHE A 114 -1.52 1.38 6.06
N ARG A 115 -1.20 2.15 7.12
CA ARG A 115 -0.13 3.16 7.05
C ARG A 115 1.23 2.52 6.89
N VAL A 116 1.49 1.43 7.62
CA VAL A 116 2.74 0.65 7.48
C VAL A 116 2.85 0.08 6.08
N GLU A 117 1.78 -0.53 5.56
CA GLU A 117 1.76 -1.08 4.21
C GLU A 117 2.08 -0.01 3.16
N ALA A 118 1.50 1.19 3.28
CA ALA A 118 1.80 2.31 2.40
C ALA A 118 3.26 2.76 2.46
N ALA A 119 3.86 2.79 3.66
CA ALA A 119 5.28 3.10 3.83
C ALA A 119 6.18 2.04 3.18
N VAL A 120 5.84 0.75 3.33
CA VAL A 120 6.58 -0.35 2.70
C VAL A 120 6.50 -0.26 1.18
N TRP A 121 5.33 0.06 0.62
CA TRP A 121 5.20 0.33 -0.82
C TRP A 121 6.07 1.48 -1.29
N PHE A 122 6.12 2.58 -0.53
CA PHE A 122 6.98 3.72 -0.85
C PHE A 122 8.47 3.32 -0.84
N VAL A 123 8.91 2.56 0.16
CA VAL A 123 10.29 2.02 0.23
C VAL A 123 10.59 1.11 -0.96
N LEU A 124 9.67 0.22 -1.33
CA LEU A 124 9.82 -0.65 -2.51
C LEU A 124 10.01 0.15 -3.80
N ILE A 125 9.21 1.21 -4.00
CA ILE A 125 9.34 2.08 -5.18
C ILE A 125 10.73 2.74 -5.21
N MET A 126 11.22 3.22 -4.07
CA MET A 126 12.55 3.83 -3.97
C MET A 126 13.67 2.82 -4.25
N LEU A 127 13.58 1.61 -3.70
CA LEU A 127 14.56 0.54 -3.92
C LEU A 127 14.60 0.12 -5.39
N ILE A 128 13.44 -0.12 -6.00
CA ILE A 128 13.35 -0.54 -7.41
C ILE A 128 13.87 0.59 -8.32
N SER A 129 13.46 1.84 -8.08
CA SER A 129 13.92 2.98 -8.87
C SER A 129 15.44 3.17 -8.73
N GLY A 130 15.97 3.04 -7.52
CA GLY A 130 17.41 3.13 -7.26
C GLY A 130 18.20 2.04 -7.99
N LEU A 131 17.71 0.79 -7.97
CA LEU A 131 18.34 -0.31 -8.71
C LEU A 131 18.35 -0.03 -10.22
N ILE A 132 17.22 0.39 -10.79
CA ILE A 132 17.11 0.75 -12.21
C ILE A 132 18.08 1.89 -12.55
N CYS A 133 18.19 2.92 -11.71
CA CYS A 133 19.14 4.02 -11.93
C CYS A 133 20.59 3.53 -11.93
N ILE A 134 20.96 2.66 -11.00
CA ILE A 134 22.34 2.12 -10.92
C ILE A 134 22.65 1.26 -12.14
N GLU A 135 21.72 0.40 -12.57
CA GLU A 135 21.87 -0.45 -13.77
C GLU A 135 22.00 0.36 -15.07
N ASN A 136 21.49 1.59 -15.11
CA ASN A 136 21.65 2.48 -16.27
C ASN A 136 22.94 3.34 -16.24
N ILE A 137 23.62 3.42 -15.10
CA ILE A 137 24.84 4.24 -14.91
C ILE A 137 26.12 3.42 -15.08
N VAL A 138 26.09 2.18 -14.57
CA VAL A 138 27.18 1.18 -14.65
C VAL A 138 27.21 0.56 -16.03
#